data_AF-A0A1L8QTV3-F1
#
_entry.id   AF-A0A1L8QTV3-F1
#
_cell.length_a   1.000
_cell.length_b   1.000
_cell.length_c   1.000
_cell.angle_alpha   90.00
_cell.angle_beta   90.00
_cell.angle_gamma   90.00
#
_symmetry.space_group_name_H-M   'P 1'
#
loop_
_entity.id
_entity.type
_entity.pdbx_description
1 polymer ?
#
loop_
_entity_poly.entity_id
_entity_poly.type
_entity_poly.pdbx_seq_one_letter_code
_entity_poly.pdbx_strand_id
1 'polypeptide(L)'
;MAIQWWQILLLSLYAGYQILDELQFYSSISSPVFAGFFAGLVMGDLKTGLLIGGAMQLTILGVGTFGGSSRIDANSGTVLATAFSVSLGWDPEQAIATIAVPVAALMIQMDILGRFTNTYFAHRIDAHVENFNYKGIERNYLAGAIPWSLSRMLPVFLALAFGGELVESVVAILNGDLKWLGDGLSVAGAVLPAVGFAILLRYLPVKKHFPYLALGFVITALLTTVFGNIQFLGGSVATVVEEFSGIFNGLPMLGIAIIGFALAAISYKNNIGGPVAPQGASQASVEGEIEDDEI
;
A
#
# COMPACT_ATOMS: atom_id res chain seq x y z
N MET A 1 12.45 21.49 -9.66
CA MET A 1 12.14 22.50 -8.62
C MET A 1 12.78 22.04 -7.32
N ALA A 2 13.60 22.86 -6.67
CA ALA A 2 14.20 22.47 -5.39
C ALA A 2 13.13 22.34 -4.28
N ILE A 3 13.18 21.24 -3.53
CA ILE A 3 12.26 20.97 -2.41
C ILE A 3 12.52 22.01 -1.32
N GLN A 4 11.49 22.74 -0.92
CA GLN A 4 11.60 23.82 0.06
C GLN A 4 11.67 23.26 1.48
N TRP A 5 12.35 23.96 2.39
CA TRP A 5 12.53 23.52 3.78
C TRP A 5 11.21 23.22 4.51
N TRP A 6 10.15 23.99 4.21
CA TRP A 6 8.84 23.80 4.80
C TRP A 6 8.14 22.54 4.26
N GLN A 7 8.38 22.18 3.00
CA GLN A 7 7.88 20.94 2.40
C GLN A 7 8.56 19.75 3.07
N ILE A 8 9.88 19.81 3.24
CA ILE A 8 10.66 18.78 3.95
C ILE A 8 10.08 18.56 5.35
N LEU A 9 9.90 19.64 6.12
CA LEU A 9 9.37 19.57 7.48
C LEU A 9 7.96 18.96 7.52
N LEU A 10 7.06 19.37 6.65
CA LEU A 10 5.69 18.84 6.60
C LEU A 10 5.66 17.36 6.21
N LEU A 11 6.42 16.96 5.20
CA LEU A 11 6.49 15.57 4.73
C LEU A 11 7.11 14.64 5.78
N SER A 12 8.16 15.10 6.47
CA SER A 12 8.80 14.34 7.55
C SER A 12 7.89 14.19 8.77
N LEU A 13 7.21 15.26 9.20
CA LEU A 13 6.24 15.19 10.30
C LEU A 13 5.07 14.27 9.94
N TYR A 14 4.58 14.36 8.70
CA TYR A 14 3.54 13.47 8.20
C TYR A 14 3.97 11.99 8.25
N ALA A 15 5.18 11.66 7.77
CA ALA A 15 5.71 10.29 7.83
C ALA A 15 5.81 9.77 9.28
N GLY A 16 6.21 10.63 10.21
CA GLY A 16 6.24 10.31 11.64
C GLY A 16 4.86 10.15 12.28
N TYR A 17 3.85 10.90 11.82
CA TYR A 17 2.46 10.74 12.26
C TYR A 17 1.82 9.48 11.70
N GLN A 18 2.16 9.12 10.46
CA GLN A 18 1.52 8.04 9.73
C GLN A 18 1.66 6.68 10.42
N ILE A 19 2.82 6.40 11.01
CA ILE A 19 3.04 5.17 11.77
C ILE A 19 2.26 5.17 13.10
N LEU A 20 2.06 6.34 13.72
CA LEU A 20 1.24 6.43 14.94
C LEU A 20 -0.24 6.20 14.62
N ASP A 21 -0.70 6.73 13.49
CA ASP A 21 -2.05 6.44 12.99
C ASP A 21 -2.23 4.94 12.73
N GLU A 22 -1.27 4.30 12.06
CA GLU A 22 -1.32 2.85 11.76
C GLU A 22 -1.41 1.99 13.03
N LEU A 23 -0.77 2.42 14.13
CA LEU A 23 -0.72 1.66 15.38
C LEU A 23 -1.86 1.97 16.36
N GLN A 24 -2.51 3.13 16.26
CA GLN A 24 -3.47 3.61 17.26
C GLN A 24 -4.90 3.73 16.71
N PHE A 25 -5.11 4.68 15.80
CA PHE A 25 -6.46 5.11 15.38
C PHE A 25 -6.91 4.45 14.08
N TYR A 26 -5.98 4.06 13.23
CA TYR A 26 -6.22 3.49 11.92
C TYR A 26 -7.20 4.32 11.09
N SER A 27 -6.98 5.65 11.03
CA SER A 27 -7.88 6.58 10.36
C SER A 27 -7.79 6.56 8.82
N SER A 28 -7.09 5.56 8.25
CA SER A 28 -6.78 5.41 6.83
C SER A 28 -5.80 6.45 6.27
N ILE A 29 -5.30 7.37 7.11
CA ILE A 29 -4.20 8.28 6.78
C ILE A 29 -2.90 7.48 6.58
N SER A 30 -2.79 6.33 7.26
CA SER A 30 -1.73 5.32 7.04
C SER A 30 -1.83 4.50 5.75
N SER A 31 -2.43 5.03 4.68
CA SER A 31 -2.47 4.38 3.37
C SER A 31 -1.53 5.05 2.35
N PRO A 32 -0.90 4.28 1.43
CA PRO A 32 -0.09 4.86 0.36
C PRO A 32 -0.85 5.85 -0.52
N VAL A 33 -2.15 5.61 -0.80
CA VAL A 33 -2.96 6.56 -1.57
C VAL A 33 -3.06 7.91 -0.86
N PHE A 34 -3.29 7.90 0.45
CA PHE A 34 -3.35 9.13 1.23
C PHE A 34 -1.97 9.80 1.36
N ALA A 35 -0.91 9.01 1.50
CA ALA A 35 0.47 9.52 1.49
C ALA A 35 0.80 10.24 0.17
N GLY A 36 0.41 9.65 -0.97
CA GLY A 36 0.56 10.26 -2.29
C GLY A 36 -0.30 11.51 -2.47
N PHE A 37 -1.55 11.48 -1.97
CA PHE A 37 -2.42 12.66 -1.93
C PHE A 37 -1.79 13.82 -1.13
N PHE A 38 -1.35 13.55 0.10
CA PHE A 38 -0.76 14.57 0.97
C PHE A 38 0.56 15.09 0.40
N ALA A 39 1.44 14.19 -0.05
CA ALA A 39 2.71 14.59 -0.64
C ALA A 39 2.53 15.37 -1.95
N GLY A 40 1.60 14.96 -2.80
CA GLY A 40 1.26 15.69 -4.02
C GLY A 40 0.71 17.09 -3.75
N LEU A 41 -0.12 17.24 -2.70
CA LEU A 41 -0.64 18.54 -2.26
C LEU A 41 0.49 19.46 -1.76
N VAL A 42 1.41 18.94 -0.94
CA VAL A 42 2.56 19.69 -0.42
C VAL A 42 3.53 20.09 -1.54
N MET A 43 3.70 19.22 -2.54
CA MET A 43 4.61 19.44 -3.67
C MET A 43 4.00 20.26 -4.81
N GLY A 44 2.67 20.43 -4.83
CA GLY A 44 1.95 21.21 -5.84
C GLY A 44 1.51 20.43 -7.08
N ASP A 45 1.74 19.12 -7.14
CA ASP A 45 1.25 18.23 -8.21
C ASP A 45 0.51 17.04 -7.61
N LEU A 46 -0.82 17.21 -7.53
CA LEU A 46 -1.72 16.20 -6.99
C LEU A 46 -1.87 14.99 -7.90
N LYS A 47 -1.76 15.16 -9.23
CA LYS A 47 -1.96 14.06 -10.19
C LYS A 47 -0.83 13.05 -10.05
N THR A 48 0.41 13.54 -10.07
CA THR A 48 1.60 12.71 -9.87
C THR A 48 1.57 12.01 -8.52
N GLY A 49 1.22 12.73 -7.44
CA GLY A 49 1.09 12.12 -6.11
C GLY A 49 0.02 11.03 -6.01
N LEU A 50 -1.16 11.23 -6.60
CA LEU A 50 -2.22 10.22 -6.61
C LEU A 50 -1.88 9.02 -7.48
N LEU A 51 -1.17 9.20 -8.60
CA LEU A 51 -0.70 8.10 -9.44
C LEU A 51 0.29 7.21 -8.67
N ILE A 52 1.30 7.82 -8.05
CA ILE A 52 2.31 7.09 -7.27
C ILE A 52 1.66 6.40 -6.07
N GLY A 53 0.82 7.10 -5.32
CA GLY A 53 0.12 6.52 -4.16
C GLY A 53 -0.84 5.40 -4.53
N GLY A 54 -1.58 5.56 -5.63
CA GLY A 54 -2.46 4.52 -6.18
C GLY A 54 -1.70 3.27 -6.61
N ALA A 55 -0.60 3.44 -7.34
CA ALA A 55 0.23 2.31 -7.76
C ALA A 55 0.89 1.61 -6.56
N MET A 56 1.43 2.36 -5.60
CA MET A 56 2.00 1.79 -4.38
C MET A 56 0.97 1.06 -3.54
N GLN A 57 -0.27 1.55 -3.48
CA GLN A 57 -1.38 0.86 -2.82
C GLN A 57 -1.65 -0.52 -3.44
N LEU A 58 -1.59 -0.61 -4.77
CA LEU A 58 -1.77 -1.87 -5.49
C LEU A 58 -0.60 -2.83 -5.23
N THR A 59 0.63 -2.32 -5.16
CA THR A 59 1.84 -3.12 -4.89
C THR A 59 1.83 -3.77 -3.51
N ILE A 60 1.23 -3.11 -2.50
CA ILE A 60 1.16 -3.65 -1.13
C ILE A 60 -0.10 -4.46 -0.84
N LEU A 61 -0.92 -4.75 -1.84
CA LEU A 61 -2.09 -5.60 -1.63
C LEU A 61 -1.63 -6.96 -1.07
N GLY A 62 -2.29 -7.40 0.01
CA GLY A 62 -1.94 -8.65 0.69
C GLY A 62 -0.70 -8.57 1.59
N VAL A 63 0.08 -7.49 1.58
CA VAL A 63 1.24 -7.34 2.46
C VAL A 63 0.77 -6.84 3.82
N GLY A 64 0.76 -7.71 4.83
CA GLY A 64 0.34 -7.40 6.20
C GLY A 64 1.41 -7.77 7.24
N THR A 65 1.28 -7.23 8.45
CA THR A 65 2.08 -7.68 9.60
C THR A 65 1.38 -8.86 10.25
N PHE A 66 1.98 -10.05 10.23
CA PHE A 66 1.42 -11.26 10.83
C PHE A 66 2.41 -11.78 11.88
N GLY A 67 1.92 -12.07 13.09
CA GLY A 67 2.79 -12.60 14.16
C GLY A 67 3.91 -11.65 14.62
N GLY A 68 3.73 -10.34 14.47
CA GLY A 68 4.76 -9.36 14.81
C GLY A 68 5.83 -9.15 13.73
N SER A 69 5.67 -9.75 12.54
CA SER A 69 6.55 -9.51 11.40
C SER A 69 6.51 -8.06 10.94
N SER A 70 7.68 -7.53 10.58
CA SER A 70 7.81 -6.25 9.92
C SER A 70 7.39 -6.39 8.45
N ARG A 71 6.66 -5.40 7.95
CA ARG A 71 6.25 -5.33 6.54
C ARG A 71 6.89 -4.12 5.88
N ILE A 72 6.92 -4.10 4.54
CA ILE A 72 7.39 -2.95 3.77
C ILE A 72 6.64 -1.68 4.16
N ASP A 73 7.37 -0.58 4.28
CA ASP A 73 6.80 0.74 4.57
C ASP A 73 6.54 1.49 3.26
N ALA A 74 5.46 1.11 2.59
CA ALA A 74 5.05 1.76 1.34
C ALA A 74 4.60 3.21 1.52
N ASN A 75 4.25 3.59 2.74
CA ASN A 75 3.84 4.93 3.10
C ASN A 75 5.01 5.92 2.97
N SER A 76 6.11 5.65 3.68
CA SER A 76 7.34 6.44 3.57
C SER A 76 7.93 6.40 2.15
N GLY A 77 7.89 5.24 1.49
CA GLY A 77 8.31 5.09 0.09
C GLY A 77 7.52 5.97 -0.88
N THR A 78 6.20 6.06 -0.70
CA THR A 78 5.30 6.90 -1.52
C THR A 78 5.58 8.38 -1.32
N VAL A 79 5.78 8.83 -0.08
CA VAL A 79 6.11 10.23 0.23
C VAL A 79 7.38 10.66 -0.50
N LEU A 80 8.44 9.85 -0.41
CA LEU A 80 9.73 10.15 -1.03
C LEU A 80 9.66 10.09 -2.55
N ALA A 81 9.04 9.05 -3.12
CA ALA A 81 8.89 8.94 -4.58
C ALA A 81 8.05 10.10 -5.15
N THR A 82 7.00 10.54 -4.46
CA THR A 82 6.21 11.70 -4.88
C THR A 82 7.03 12.98 -4.84
N ALA A 83 7.75 13.22 -3.74
CA ALA A 83 8.59 14.42 -3.60
C ALA A 83 9.70 14.48 -4.65
N PHE A 84 10.36 13.36 -4.95
CA PHE A 84 11.42 13.32 -5.95
C PHE A 84 10.88 13.32 -7.38
N SER A 85 9.76 12.65 -7.66
CA SER A 85 9.11 12.68 -8.97
C SER A 85 8.70 14.10 -9.36
N VAL A 86 8.04 14.82 -8.46
CA VAL A 86 7.59 16.20 -8.73
C VAL A 86 8.77 17.19 -8.79
N SER A 87 9.80 17.01 -7.96
CA SER A 87 10.94 17.95 -7.94
C SER A 87 11.87 17.77 -9.14
N LEU A 88 12.09 16.53 -9.60
CA LEU A 88 13.03 16.18 -10.67
C LEU A 88 12.35 15.95 -12.03
N GLY A 89 11.01 15.98 -12.07
CA GLY A 89 10.24 15.74 -13.29
C GLY A 89 10.31 14.29 -13.78
N TRP A 90 10.39 13.35 -12.84
CA TRP A 90 10.49 11.93 -13.11
C TRP A 90 9.13 11.31 -13.42
N ASP A 91 9.12 10.38 -14.37
CA ASP A 91 7.96 9.56 -14.67
C ASP A 91 7.48 8.83 -13.40
N PRO A 92 6.19 8.86 -13.06
CA PRO A 92 5.66 8.22 -11.85
C PRO A 92 6.06 6.75 -11.73
N GLU A 93 5.98 5.99 -12.83
CA GLU A 93 6.31 4.56 -12.92
C GLU A 93 7.78 4.30 -12.61
N GLN A 94 8.66 5.12 -13.18
CA GLN A 94 10.10 5.07 -12.89
C GLN A 94 10.34 5.37 -11.41
N ALA A 95 9.76 6.44 -10.87
CA ALA A 95 9.93 6.86 -9.47
C ALA A 95 9.48 5.77 -8.47
N ILE A 96 8.41 5.05 -8.79
CA ILE A 96 7.93 3.92 -7.98
C ILE A 96 9.01 2.82 -7.91
N ALA A 97 9.55 2.43 -9.05
CA ALA A 97 10.47 1.30 -9.13
C ALA A 97 11.88 1.63 -8.63
N THR A 98 12.36 2.86 -8.85
CA THR A 98 13.69 3.34 -8.43
C THR A 98 13.75 3.75 -6.96
N ILE A 99 12.66 4.36 -6.44
CA ILE A 99 12.66 5.03 -5.13
C ILE A 99 11.64 4.35 -4.22
N ALA A 100 10.36 4.32 -4.61
CA ALA A 100 9.30 3.92 -3.68
C ALA A 100 9.51 2.50 -3.13
N VAL A 101 9.74 1.52 -4.01
CA VAL A 101 9.90 0.11 -3.60
C VAL A 101 11.20 -0.13 -2.84
N PRO A 102 12.39 0.28 -3.32
CA PRO A 102 13.64 0.08 -2.58
C PRO A 102 13.61 0.77 -1.22
N VAL A 103 13.10 2.00 -1.14
CA VAL A 103 13.01 2.71 0.14
C VAL A 103 12.00 2.04 1.06
N ALA A 104 10.83 1.61 0.56
CA ALA A 104 9.87 0.87 1.38
C ALA A 104 10.44 -0.42 1.96
N ALA A 105 11.34 -1.09 1.23
CA ALA A 105 12.07 -2.26 1.70
C ALA A 105 13.14 -1.90 2.75
N LEU A 106 13.93 -0.83 2.53
CA LEU A 106 14.94 -0.37 3.50
C LEU A 106 14.30 0.07 4.83
N MET A 107 13.12 0.65 4.77
CA MET A 107 12.36 1.09 5.94
C MET A 107 11.89 -0.06 6.83
N ILE A 108 11.91 -1.33 6.37
CA ILE A 108 11.73 -2.51 7.23
C ILE A 108 12.77 -2.49 8.35
N GLN A 109 14.02 -2.14 8.05
CA GLN A 109 15.08 -2.12 9.06
C GLN A 109 14.83 -1.04 10.12
N MET A 110 14.24 0.08 9.72
CA MET A 110 13.84 1.17 10.62
C MET A 110 12.61 0.79 11.46
N ASP A 111 11.69 -0.02 10.92
CA ASP A 111 10.61 -0.63 11.68
C ASP A 111 11.15 -1.52 12.80
N ILE A 112 12.06 -2.44 12.45
CA ILE A 112 12.72 -3.33 13.40
C ILE A 112 13.43 -2.53 14.49
N LEU A 113 14.16 -1.47 14.14
CA LEU A 113 14.84 -0.60 15.09
C LEU A 113 13.86 0.13 16.04
N GLY A 114 12.73 0.61 15.50
CA GLY A 114 11.66 1.22 16.31
C GLY A 114 11.09 0.24 17.33
N ARG A 115 10.81 -1.00 16.90
CA ARG A 115 10.34 -2.09 17.77
C ARG A 115 11.35 -2.42 18.86
N PHE A 116 12.63 -2.57 18.51
CA PHE A 116 13.69 -2.83 19.48
C PHE A 116 13.81 -1.71 20.51
N THR A 117 13.76 -0.45 20.08
CA THR A 117 13.84 0.69 21.00
C THR A 117 12.67 0.69 21.98
N ASN A 118 11.49 0.22 21.56
CA ASN A 118 10.31 0.17 22.42
C ASN A 118 10.42 -0.89 23.54
N THR A 119 11.27 -1.91 23.39
CA THR A 119 11.54 -2.88 24.46
C THR A 119 12.13 -2.22 25.71
N TYR A 120 12.90 -1.13 25.55
CA TYR A 120 13.40 -0.36 26.70
C TYR A 120 12.26 0.25 27.53
N PHE A 121 11.22 0.77 26.87
CA PHE A 121 10.06 1.33 27.54
C PHE A 121 9.20 0.23 28.19
N ALA A 122 9.11 -0.95 27.59
CA ALA A 122 8.42 -2.10 28.16
C ALA A 122 9.01 -2.50 29.53
N HIS A 123 10.33 -2.72 29.62
CA HIS A 123 10.99 -3.05 30.90
C HIS A 123 10.76 -1.98 31.99
N ARG A 124 10.67 -0.71 31.57
CA ARG A 124 10.41 0.40 32.49
C ARG A 124 8.95 0.43 32.96
N ILE A 125 8.02 0.04 32.10
CA ILE A 125 6.62 -0.14 32.47
C ILE A 125 6.51 -1.27 33.50
N ASP A 126 7.19 -2.40 33.30
CA ASP A 126 7.19 -3.52 34.26
C ASP A 126 7.65 -3.08 35.66
N ALA A 127 8.75 -2.32 35.75
CA ALA A 127 9.23 -1.76 37.02
C ALA A 127 8.22 -0.77 37.65
N HIS A 128 7.43 -0.04 36.85
CA HIS A 128 6.38 0.84 37.37
C HIS A 128 5.12 0.09 37.81
N VAL A 129 4.85 -1.08 37.23
CA VAL A 129 3.75 -1.98 37.63
C VAL A 129 4.01 -2.55 39.02
N GLU A 130 5.24 -3.00 39.31
CA GLU A 130 5.60 -3.51 40.65
C GLU A 130 5.37 -2.48 41.77
N ASN A 131 5.55 -1.19 41.43
CA ASN A 131 5.40 -0.07 42.36
C ASN A 131 3.99 0.55 42.34
N PHE A 132 3.03 -0.05 41.62
CA PHE A 132 1.67 0.48 41.42
C PHE A 132 1.63 1.96 40.98
N ASN A 133 2.64 2.41 40.22
CA ASN A 133 2.75 3.80 39.78
C ASN A 133 2.08 4.00 38.41
N TYR A 134 0.76 4.18 38.42
CA TYR A 134 -0.04 4.37 37.22
C TYR A 134 0.41 5.54 36.34
N LYS A 135 0.79 6.68 36.94
CA LYS A 135 1.30 7.85 36.18
C LYS A 135 2.63 7.55 35.48
N GLY A 136 3.47 6.71 36.09
CA GLY A 136 4.71 6.22 35.50
C GLY A 136 4.45 5.35 34.27
N ILE A 137 3.45 4.46 34.36
CA ILE A 137 3.04 3.59 33.24
C ILE A 137 2.54 4.42 32.06
N GLU A 138 1.58 5.32 32.30
CA GLU A 138 1.01 6.18 31.24
C GLU A 138 2.07 7.00 30.51
N ARG A 139 2.99 7.63 31.26
CA ARG A 139 4.05 8.45 30.65
C ARG A 139 5.00 7.61 29.81
N ASN A 140 5.39 6.41 30.26
CA ASN A 140 6.30 5.56 29.48
C ASN A 140 5.61 4.94 28.27
N TYR A 141 4.32 4.62 28.38
CA TYR A 141 3.51 4.19 27.23
C TYR A 141 3.45 5.27 26.15
N LEU A 142 3.13 6.52 26.52
CA LEU A 142 3.13 7.65 25.59
C LEU A 142 4.53 7.97 25.05
N ALA A 143 5.57 7.86 25.88
CA ALA A 143 6.94 8.05 25.43
C ALA A 143 7.38 6.99 24.41
N GLY A 144 6.83 5.78 24.45
CA GLY A 144 7.07 4.72 23.46
C GLY A 144 6.61 5.08 22.04
N ALA A 145 5.67 6.02 21.88
CA ALA A 145 5.26 6.54 20.57
C ALA A 145 6.38 7.34 19.88
N ILE A 146 7.27 7.97 20.65
CA ILE A 146 8.33 8.84 20.11
C ILE A 146 9.33 8.02 19.25
N PRO A 147 9.91 6.90 19.73
CA PRO A 147 10.75 6.02 18.90
C PRO A 147 10.08 5.55 17.60
N TRP A 148 8.78 5.21 17.65
CA TRP A 148 8.03 4.79 16.47
C TRP A 148 7.95 5.89 15.44
N SER A 149 7.57 7.10 15.86
CA SER A 149 7.48 8.26 14.98
C SER A 149 8.85 8.67 14.41
N LEU A 150 9.88 8.68 15.25
CA LEU A 150 11.24 9.01 14.85
C LEU A 150 11.81 8.03 13.83
N SER A 151 11.46 6.74 13.91
CA SER A 151 11.99 5.75 12.99
C SER A 151 11.53 5.93 11.54
N ARG A 152 10.45 6.69 11.29
CA ARG A 152 10.01 7.10 9.94
C ARG A 152 10.39 8.54 9.62
N MET A 153 10.17 9.44 10.58
CA MET A 153 10.44 10.86 10.41
C MET A 153 11.90 11.15 10.08
N LEU A 154 12.85 10.51 10.78
CA LEU A 154 14.29 10.75 10.57
C LEU A 154 14.76 10.28 9.19
N PRO A 155 14.52 9.04 8.75
CA PRO A 155 14.92 8.63 7.39
C PRO A 155 14.30 9.48 6.29
N VAL A 156 13.00 9.82 6.40
CA VAL A 156 12.33 10.67 5.40
C VAL A 156 12.91 12.08 5.39
N PHE A 157 13.18 12.66 6.56
CA PHE A 157 13.86 13.95 6.67
C PHE A 157 15.25 13.94 6.04
N LEU A 158 16.08 12.95 6.39
CA LEU A 158 17.43 12.84 5.85
C LEU A 158 17.42 12.65 4.33
N ALA A 159 16.51 11.81 3.83
CA ALA A 159 16.35 11.58 2.40
C ALA A 159 15.93 12.88 1.68
N LEU A 160 14.92 13.60 2.16
CA LEU A 160 14.47 14.83 1.51
C LEU A 160 15.47 15.99 1.62
N ALA A 161 16.17 16.11 2.75
CA ALA A 161 17.11 17.20 3.00
C ALA A 161 18.45 17.02 2.29
N PHE A 162 18.97 15.78 2.24
CA PHE A 162 20.32 15.49 1.73
C PHE A 162 20.34 14.59 0.51
N GLY A 163 19.22 13.93 0.17
CA GLY A 163 19.14 13.00 -0.94
C GLY A 163 19.01 13.66 -2.31
N GLY A 164 18.75 14.96 -2.40
CA GLY A 164 18.52 15.65 -3.68
C GLY A 164 19.63 15.43 -4.70
N GLU A 165 20.89 15.67 -4.33
CA GLU A 165 22.05 15.56 -5.22
C GLU A 165 22.34 14.10 -5.64
N LEU A 166 22.19 13.16 -4.71
CA LEU A 166 22.33 11.73 -4.98
C LEU A 166 21.25 11.27 -5.96
N VAL A 167 19.99 11.63 -5.70
CA VAL A 167 18.86 11.23 -6.54
C VAL A 167 18.97 11.89 -7.91
N GLU A 168 19.33 13.17 -8.00
CA GLU A 168 19.56 13.89 -9.27
C GLU A 168 20.69 13.26 -10.10
N SER A 169 21.77 12.82 -9.46
CA SER A 169 22.86 12.10 -10.13
C SER A 169 22.38 10.76 -10.69
N VAL A 170 21.58 10.01 -9.92
CA VAL A 170 20.95 8.76 -10.37
C VAL A 170 20.00 9.04 -11.55
N VAL A 171 19.25 10.15 -11.52
CA VAL A 171 18.37 10.60 -12.61
C VAL A 171 19.13 10.84 -13.89
N ALA A 172 20.19 11.63 -13.82
CA ALA A 172 20.98 11.98 -15.00
C ALA A 172 21.57 10.73 -15.66
N ILE A 173 22.03 9.77 -14.86
CA ILE A 173 22.58 8.50 -15.35
C ILE A 173 21.49 7.61 -15.96
N LEU A 174 20.34 7.45 -15.29
CA LEU A 174 19.26 6.57 -15.76
C LEU A 174 18.58 7.09 -17.02
N ASN A 175 18.53 8.40 -17.23
CA ASN A 175 17.91 9.00 -18.41
C ASN A 175 18.92 9.30 -19.53
N GLY A 176 20.23 9.25 -19.23
CA GLY A 176 21.32 9.38 -20.19
C GLY A 176 21.95 8.04 -20.51
N ASP A 177 23.12 7.80 -19.91
CA ASP A 177 24.02 6.68 -20.24
C ASP A 177 23.38 5.29 -20.04
N LEU A 178 22.47 5.15 -19.07
CA LEU A 178 21.79 3.91 -18.74
C LEU A 178 20.29 3.96 -19.05
N LYS A 179 19.91 4.58 -20.18
CA LYS A 179 18.51 4.60 -20.63
C LYS A 179 17.83 3.22 -20.66
N TRP A 180 18.55 2.17 -21.07
CA TRP A 180 18.02 0.80 -21.08
C TRP A 180 17.58 0.33 -19.67
N LEU A 181 18.30 0.77 -18.63
CA LEU A 181 17.98 0.44 -17.24
C LEU A 181 16.82 1.28 -16.73
N GLY A 182 16.80 2.58 -17.06
CA GLY A 182 15.68 3.47 -16.75
C GLY A 182 14.36 2.95 -17.35
N ASP A 183 14.38 2.62 -18.64
CA ASP A 183 13.23 2.04 -19.33
C ASP A 183 12.83 0.69 -18.73
N GLY A 184 13.81 -0.19 -18.45
CA GLY A 184 13.55 -1.48 -17.80
C GLY A 184 12.92 -1.34 -16.41
N LEU A 185 13.31 -0.31 -15.66
CA LEU A 185 12.80 -0.05 -14.32
C LEU A 185 11.40 0.57 -14.35
N SER A 186 11.08 1.41 -15.34
CA SER A 186 9.71 1.87 -15.58
C SER A 186 8.77 0.70 -15.93
N VAL A 187 9.20 -0.22 -16.82
CA VAL A 187 8.43 -1.44 -17.11
C VAL A 187 8.27 -2.31 -15.86
N ALA A 188 9.31 -2.50 -15.06
CA ALA A 188 9.22 -3.23 -13.80
C ALA A 188 8.21 -2.56 -12.84
N GLY A 189 8.24 -1.24 -12.74
CA GLY A 189 7.31 -0.42 -11.96
C GLY A 189 5.86 -0.64 -12.35
N ALA A 190 5.58 -0.67 -13.65
CA ALA A 190 4.24 -0.91 -14.19
C ALA A 190 3.69 -2.31 -13.86
N VAL A 191 4.56 -3.30 -13.62
CA VAL A 191 4.16 -4.69 -13.33
C VAL A 191 4.06 -4.97 -11.81
N LEU A 192 4.60 -4.10 -10.95
CA LEU A 192 4.55 -4.26 -9.48
C LEU A 192 3.14 -4.51 -8.90
N PRO A 193 2.06 -3.84 -9.38
CA PRO A 193 0.70 -4.14 -8.94
C PRO A 193 0.32 -5.63 -9.06
N ALA A 194 0.82 -6.32 -10.10
CA ALA A 194 0.53 -7.75 -10.29
C ALA A 194 1.12 -8.61 -9.17
N VAL A 195 2.27 -8.21 -8.62
CA VAL A 195 2.89 -8.89 -7.47
C VAL A 195 2.03 -8.74 -6.22
N GLY A 196 1.50 -7.54 -5.95
CA GLY A 196 0.57 -7.32 -4.84
C GLY A 196 -0.69 -8.19 -4.95
N PHE A 197 -1.31 -8.26 -6.14
CA PHE A 197 -2.44 -9.18 -6.35
C PHE A 197 -2.06 -10.65 -6.14
N ALA A 198 -0.88 -11.08 -6.59
CA ALA A 198 -0.41 -12.45 -6.37
C ALA A 198 -0.24 -12.79 -4.88
N ILE A 199 0.32 -11.86 -4.10
CA ILE A 199 0.46 -11.99 -2.65
C ILE A 199 -0.94 -12.08 -1.99
N LEU A 200 -1.86 -11.18 -2.35
CA LEU A 200 -3.23 -11.20 -1.84
C LEU A 200 -3.94 -12.54 -2.12
N LEU A 201 -3.82 -13.05 -3.34
CA LEU A 201 -4.42 -14.33 -3.74
C LEU A 201 -3.81 -15.54 -3.01
N ARG A 202 -2.54 -15.44 -2.58
CA ARG A 202 -1.90 -16.49 -1.76
C ARG A 202 -2.51 -16.56 -0.36
N TYR A 203 -2.89 -15.43 0.23
CA TYR A 203 -3.52 -15.38 1.55
C TYR A 203 -5.01 -15.74 1.51
N LEU A 204 -5.69 -15.51 0.38
CA LEU A 204 -7.09 -15.89 0.22
C LEU A 204 -7.22 -17.40 -0.04
N PRO A 205 -8.31 -18.05 0.43
CA PRO A 205 -8.56 -19.48 0.19
C PRO A 205 -9.05 -19.75 -1.25
N VAL A 206 -8.28 -19.30 -2.24
CA VAL A 206 -8.60 -19.38 -3.67
C VAL A 206 -8.82 -20.81 -4.10
N LYS A 207 -8.07 -21.77 -3.57
CA LYS A 207 -8.24 -23.20 -3.89
C LYS A 207 -9.63 -23.72 -3.54
N LYS A 208 -10.24 -23.23 -2.46
CA LYS A 208 -11.58 -23.63 -2.00
C LYS A 208 -12.70 -22.96 -2.80
N HIS A 209 -12.46 -21.74 -3.27
CA HIS A 209 -13.47 -20.91 -3.93
C HIS A 209 -13.09 -20.50 -5.36
N PHE A 210 -12.31 -21.34 -6.06
CA PHE A 210 -11.81 -21.08 -7.41
C PHE A 210 -12.91 -20.70 -8.42
N PRO A 211 -14.11 -21.32 -8.43
CA PRO A 211 -15.17 -20.94 -9.35
C PRO A 211 -15.60 -19.48 -9.22
N TYR A 212 -15.60 -18.91 -8.00
CA TYR A 212 -15.94 -17.51 -7.77
C TYR A 212 -14.86 -16.57 -8.29
N LEU A 213 -13.58 -16.94 -8.17
CA LEU A 213 -12.48 -16.18 -8.74
C LEU A 213 -12.57 -16.15 -10.28
N ALA A 214 -12.76 -17.32 -10.90
CA ALA A 214 -12.90 -17.44 -12.35
C ALA A 214 -14.12 -16.66 -12.88
N LEU A 215 -15.26 -16.76 -12.19
CA LEU A 215 -16.47 -16.02 -12.52
C LEU A 215 -16.25 -14.50 -12.44
N GLY A 216 -15.65 -14.01 -11.34
CA GLY A 216 -15.34 -12.60 -11.16
C GLY A 216 -14.39 -12.07 -12.24
N PHE A 217 -13.39 -12.87 -12.60
CA PHE A 217 -12.46 -12.54 -13.69
C PHE A 217 -13.19 -12.42 -15.04
N VAL A 218 -14.01 -13.41 -15.41
CA VAL A 218 -14.75 -13.39 -16.69
C VAL A 218 -15.73 -12.22 -16.77
N ILE A 219 -16.50 -11.97 -15.71
CA ILE A 219 -17.43 -10.84 -15.64
C ILE A 219 -16.66 -9.52 -15.81
N THR A 220 -15.56 -9.35 -15.08
CA THR A 220 -14.75 -8.12 -15.13
C THR A 220 -14.11 -7.94 -16.50
N ALA A 221 -13.59 -9.00 -17.12
CA ALA A 221 -12.99 -8.95 -18.46
C ALA A 221 -13.99 -8.55 -19.54
N LEU A 222 -15.19 -9.14 -19.52
CA LEU A 222 -16.27 -8.80 -20.45
C LEU A 222 -16.72 -7.34 -20.28
N LEU A 223 -16.98 -6.92 -19.04
CA LEU A 223 -17.41 -5.54 -18.78
C LEU A 223 -16.31 -4.53 -19.09
N THR A 224 -15.04 -4.83 -18.79
CA THR A 224 -13.91 -3.95 -19.15
C THR A 224 -13.84 -3.74 -20.66
N THR A 225 -14.04 -4.81 -21.45
CA THR A 225 -14.05 -4.71 -22.91
C THR A 225 -15.20 -3.84 -23.42
N VAL A 226 -16.41 -4.02 -22.86
CA VAL A 226 -17.60 -3.23 -23.24
C VAL A 226 -17.42 -1.76 -22.89
N PHE A 227 -17.08 -1.44 -21.64
CA PHE A 227 -16.87 -0.07 -21.18
C PHE A 227 -15.70 0.60 -21.91
N GLY A 228 -14.60 -0.13 -22.15
CA GLY A 228 -13.44 0.36 -22.89
C GLY A 228 -13.79 0.72 -24.34
N ASN A 229 -14.54 -0.13 -25.04
CA ASN A 229 -14.99 0.16 -26.41
C ASN A 229 -15.93 1.37 -26.46
N ILE A 230 -16.83 1.53 -25.48
CA ILE A 230 -17.71 2.69 -25.37
C ILE A 230 -16.91 3.97 -25.13
N GLN A 231 -15.91 3.93 -24.25
CA GLN A 231 -15.02 5.07 -24.00
C GLN A 231 -14.22 5.45 -25.24
N PHE A 232 -13.68 4.46 -25.96
CA PHE A 232 -12.93 4.69 -27.20
C PHE A 232 -13.80 5.34 -28.29
N LEU A 233 -15.00 4.80 -28.50
CA LEU A 233 -15.97 5.39 -29.44
C LEU A 233 -16.36 6.80 -29.02
N GLY A 234 -16.63 7.00 -27.72
CA GLY A 234 -16.97 8.29 -27.15
C GLY A 234 -15.89 9.35 -27.35
N GLY A 235 -14.64 9.00 -27.07
CA GLY A 235 -13.49 9.87 -27.31
C GLY A 235 -13.31 10.20 -28.80
N SER A 236 -13.51 9.21 -29.68
CA SER A 236 -13.43 9.40 -31.13
C SER A 236 -14.54 10.29 -31.69
N VAL A 237 -15.73 10.29 -31.09
CA VAL A 237 -16.82 11.20 -31.46
C VAL A 237 -16.57 12.61 -30.92
N ALA A 238 -16.02 12.71 -29.71
CA ALA A 238 -15.67 14.00 -29.09
C ALA A 238 -14.61 14.79 -29.88
N THR A 239 -13.72 14.12 -30.63
CA THR A 239 -12.75 14.80 -31.51
C THR A 239 -13.36 15.33 -32.81
N VAL A 240 -14.52 14.80 -33.22
CA VAL A 240 -15.20 15.19 -34.47
C VAL A 240 -16.31 16.22 -34.23
N VAL A 241 -16.93 16.20 -33.05
CA VAL A 241 -18.04 17.09 -32.69
C VAL A 241 -17.65 17.96 -31.49
N GLU A 242 -17.39 19.25 -31.72
CA GLU A 242 -16.92 20.20 -30.69
C GLU A 242 -17.91 20.40 -29.53
N GLU A 243 -19.22 20.16 -29.74
CA GLU A 243 -20.25 20.27 -28.69
C GLU A 243 -20.54 18.93 -27.98
N PHE A 244 -19.80 17.86 -28.26
CA PHE A 244 -20.07 16.57 -27.66
C PHE A 244 -19.57 16.50 -26.20
N SER A 245 -20.49 16.71 -25.25
CA SER A 245 -20.20 16.71 -23.80
C SER A 245 -20.40 15.35 -23.11
N GLY A 246 -20.30 14.24 -23.84
CA GLY A 246 -20.52 12.91 -23.28
C GLY A 246 -19.36 12.44 -22.41
N ILE A 247 -19.56 12.34 -21.09
CA ILE A 247 -18.58 11.75 -20.18
C ILE A 247 -18.77 10.23 -20.15
N PHE A 248 -17.83 9.49 -20.75
CA PHE A 248 -17.82 8.03 -20.71
C PHE A 248 -16.88 7.55 -19.61
N ASN A 249 -17.48 7.04 -18.53
CA ASN A 249 -16.73 6.47 -17.41
C ASN A 249 -16.24 5.06 -17.74
N GLY A 250 -15.10 4.69 -17.15
CA GLY A 250 -14.59 3.33 -17.21
C GLY A 250 -15.46 2.39 -16.35
N LEU A 251 -15.11 1.11 -16.35
CA LEU A 251 -15.81 0.12 -15.53
C LEU A 251 -15.79 0.54 -14.04
N PRO A 252 -16.96 0.74 -13.39
CA PRO A 252 -17.00 1.09 -11.98
C PRO A 252 -16.55 -0.09 -11.10
N MET A 253 -15.33 -0.01 -10.56
CA MET A 253 -14.77 -1.03 -9.66
C MET A 253 -15.63 -1.25 -8.41
N LEU A 254 -16.27 -0.19 -7.89
CA LEU A 254 -17.24 -0.30 -6.80
C LEU A 254 -18.45 -1.16 -7.20
N GLY A 255 -18.92 -1.04 -8.45
CA GLY A 255 -20.02 -1.86 -8.96
C GLY A 255 -19.64 -3.33 -9.03
N ILE A 256 -18.44 -3.65 -9.52
CA ILE A 256 -17.91 -5.02 -9.51
C ILE A 256 -17.79 -5.57 -8.09
N ALA A 257 -17.29 -4.76 -7.15
CA ALA A 257 -17.17 -5.15 -5.75
C ALA A 257 -18.55 -5.45 -5.12
N ILE A 258 -19.58 -4.65 -5.42
CA ILE A 258 -20.95 -4.88 -4.93
C ILE A 258 -21.55 -6.17 -5.52
N ILE A 259 -21.32 -6.45 -6.81
CA ILE A 259 -21.73 -7.73 -7.43
C ILE A 259 -21.06 -8.91 -6.72
N GLY A 260 -19.75 -8.81 -6.47
CA GLY A 260 -18.99 -9.82 -5.73
C GLY A 260 -19.53 -10.02 -4.31
N PHE A 261 -19.83 -8.93 -3.60
CA PHE A 261 -20.43 -8.97 -2.27
C PHE A 261 -21.81 -9.64 -2.28
N ALA A 262 -22.67 -9.32 -3.26
CA ALA A 262 -23.98 -9.93 -3.39
C ALA A 262 -23.89 -11.45 -3.62
N LEU A 263 -22.98 -11.89 -4.50
CA LEU A 263 -22.73 -13.31 -4.73
C LEU A 263 -22.20 -14.02 -3.48
N ALA A 264 -21.29 -13.38 -2.74
CA ALA A 264 -20.78 -13.89 -1.47
C ALA A 264 -21.90 -14.02 -0.43
N ALA A 265 -22.77 -13.02 -0.29
CA ALA A 265 -23.90 -13.04 0.63
C ALA A 265 -24.91 -14.16 0.30
N ILE A 266 -25.20 -14.37 -0.98
CA ILE A 266 -26.07 -15.47 -1.44
C ILE A 266 -25.42 -16.83 -1.13
N SER A 267 -24.13 -17.01 -1.45
CA SER A 267 -23.42 -18.25 -1.16
C SER A 267 -23.37 -18.54 0.35
N TYR A 268 -23.18 -17.52 1.17
CA TYR A 268 -23.16 -17.63 2.62
C TYR A 268 -24.52 -18.09 3.17
N LYS A 269 -25.62 -17.47 2.71
CA LYS A 269 -26.97 -17.85 3.11
C LYS A 269 -27.31 -19.29 2.71
N ASN A 270 -26.93 -19.70 1.50
CA ASN A 270 -27.18 -21.05 1.00
C ASN A 270 -26.40 -22.12 1.77
N ASN A 271 -25.18 -21.80 2.22
CA ASN A 271 -24.35 -22.72 3.00
C ASN A 271 -24.79 -22.82 4.49
N ILE A 272 -25.46 -21.81 5.03
CA ILE A 272 -26.04 -21.85 6.39
C ILE A 272 -27.43 -22.51 6.41
N GLY A 273 -28.18 -22.43 5.31
CA GLY A 273 -29.54 -22.97 5.19
C GLY A 273 -29.65 -24.42 4.69
N GLY A 274 -28.55 -25.08 4.36
CA GLY A 274 -28.55 -26.48 3.95
C GLY A 274 -28.73 -27.43 5.14
N PRO A 275 -29.56 -28.50 5.04
CA PRO A 275 -29.62 -29.50 6.10
C PRO A 275 -28.23 -30.10 6.27
N VAL A 276 -27.74 -30.15 7.51
CA VAL A 276 -26.56 -30.95 7.86
C VAL A 276 -26.89 -32.37 7.41
N ALA A 277 -26.25 -32.83 6.33
CA ALA A 277 -26.45 -34.18 5.84
C ALA A 277 -26.17 -35.14 7.00
N PRO A 278 -27.01 -36.17 7.25
CA PRO A 278 -26.70 -37.17 8.26
C PRO A 278 -25.34 -37.75 7.93
N GLN A 279 -24.39 -37.64 8.87
CA GLN A 279 -23.09 -38.29 8.77
C GLN A 279 -23.31 -39.81 8.68
N GLY A 280 -23.37 -40.31 7.45
CA GLY A 280 -23.26 -41.73 7.17
C GLY A 280 -21.84 -42.16 7.53
N ALA A 281 -21.73 -43.02 8.55
CA ALA A 281 -20.50 -43.58 9.05
C ALA A 281 -19.62 -44.12 7.91
N SER A 282 -18.45 -43.49 7.69
CA SER A 282 -17.22 -44.06 7.10
C SER A 282 -16.23 -42.93 6.80
N GLN A 283 -15.57 -42.39 7.81
CA GLN A 283 -14.16 -41.97 7.74
C GLN A 283 -13.73 -41.56 9.14
N ALA A 284 -12.73 -42.28 9.64
CA ALA A 284 -12.15 -42.09 10.95
C ALA A 284 -11.68 -40.65 11.15
N SER A 285 -11.81 -40.20 12.39
CA SER A 285 -11.19 -39.01 12.98
C SER A 285 -9.85 -38.65 12.32
N VAL A 286 -9.88 -37.69 11.42
CA VAL A 286 -8.75 -36.80 11.19
C VAL A 286 -9.19 -35.47 11.78
N GLU A 287 -9.08 -35.41 13.10
CA GLU A 287 -8.84 -34.15 13.80
C GLU A 287 -7.70 -33.48 13.05
N GLY A 288 -7.99 -32.36 12.40
CA GLY A 288 -6.97 -31.62 11.66
C GLY A 288 -5.94 -31.13 12.66
N GLU A 289 -4.86 -31.88 12.79
CA GLU A 289 -3.59 -31.34 13.22
C GLU A 289 -3.34 -30.11 12.35
N ILE A 290 -3.19 -28.97 13.04
CA ILE A 290 -2.59 -27.79 12.47
C ILE A 290 -1.15 -28.22 12.23
N GLU A 291 -0.84 -28.69 11.01
CA GLU A 291 0.54 -28.75 10.55
C GLU A 291 1.03 -27.29 10.52
N ASP A 292 1.79 -26.95 11.55
CA ASP A 292 2.69 -25.81 11.59
C ASP A 292 3.67 -25.95 10.40
N ASP A 293 3.23 -25.51 9.23
CA ASP A 293 4.12 -25.30 8.08
C ASP A 293 4.89 -23.99 8.29
N GLU A 294 5.74 -23.96 9.32
CA GLU A 294 6.95 -23.13 9.35
C GLU A 294 8.08 -23.90 8.66
N ILE A 295 8.30 -23.63 7.36
CA ILE A 295 9.64 -23.61 6.74
C ILE A 295 9.69 -22.52 5.67
#